data_AF-A0A1Z5JX70-F1
#
_entry.id   AF-A0A1Z5JX70-F1
#
_cell.length_a   1.000
_cell.length_b   1.000
_cell.length_c   1.000
_cell.angle_alpha   90.00
_cell.angle_beta   90.00
_cell.angle_gamma   90.00
#
_symmetry.space_group_name_H-M   'P 1'
#
loop_
_entity.id
_entity.type
_entity.pdbx_description
1 polymer ?
#
loop_
_entity_poly.entity_id
_entity_poly.type
_entity_poly.pdbx_seq_one_letter_code
_entity_poly.pdbx_strand_id
1 'polypeptide(L)'
;MRRSLNFKHKRNIPTTPWVLLCLVVALCSIHYVFLYPLHCEPTTIDSLFTHSRTPPSYTPAPVESYVLQHVHELGYDESPAQGCRIWNDPSVSTIHSQLMQYRRDLDEYAARVKAFRTTIPDLRLRANNDVCQSVDMLAGLPNQQLSYTSKAGYVEPLLPPMRHPIFCETRRHNLLNLNYLVHDFGTLCRNLQRTSRIVLVDMGASLQFYGESPALYLMDLFRRFGFPFDHIYAFELKPTEPAEVYKNLPPHFMSAYHWINVGVSVEPGNVLNPFTTIKQNFNEDDLIIVKLDIDTPHLEMALVQQLLDDDELAGLIDQFYFEHHVV
;
A
#
# COMPACT_ATOMS: atom_id res chain seq x y z
N MET A 1 38.30 -7.08 38.76
CA MET A 1 39.30 -6.54 37.81
C MET A 1 38.57 -5.66 36.81
N ARG A 2 38.91 -4.36 36.80
CA ARG A 2 38.80 -3.29 35.78
C ARG A 2 37.62 -3.26 34.77
N ARG A 3 36.97 -2.14 34.47
CA ARG A 3 36.81 -0.79 35.06
C ARG A 3 35.78 -0.05 34.18
N SER A 4 34.88 0.70 34.82
CA SER A 4 33.97 1.71 34.24
C SER A 4 34.73 2.89 33.62
N LEU A 5 34.16 3.53 32.60
CA LEU A 5 34.47 4.92 32.24
C LEU A 5 33.18 5.76 32.20
N ASN A 6 33.24 6.82 33.00
CA ASN A 6 32.25 7.84 33.25
C ASN A 6 32.89 9.15 32.74
N PHE A 7 32.16 9.99 31.99
CA PHE A 7 32.62 11.35 31.69
C PHE A 7 31.55 12.35 32.14
N LYS A 8 31.85 13.02 33.26
CA LYS A 8 31.27 14.29 33.69
C LYS A 8 32.41 15.31 33.73
N HIS A 9 32.30 16.38 32.95
CA HIS A 9 32.86 17.67 33.36
C HIS A 9 32.02 18.84 32.85
N LYS A 10 31.52 19.62 33.82
CA LYS A 10 30.96 20.97 33.69
C LYS A 10 32.09 21.96 33.42
N ARG A 11 31.85 23.02 32.65
CA ARG A 11 32.27 24.40 32.99
C ARG A 11 31.29 25.46 32.43
N ASN A 12 30.77 26.21 33.39
CA ASN A 12 30.25 27.58 33.50
C ASN A 12 30.10 28.55 32.30
N ILE A 13 28.99 29.27 32.44
CA ILE A 13 28.48 30.51 31.81
C ILE A 13 29.25 31.77 32.30
N PRO A 14 29.25 32.88 31.53
CA PRO A 14 28.67 34.16 32.00
C PRO A 14 27.71 34.77 30.96
N THR A 15 26.43 35.09 31.28
CA THR A 15 25.85 36.39 31.73
C THR A 15 26.04 37.52 30.71
N THR A 16 25.09 38.33 30.22
CA THR A 16 23.67 38.72 30.52
C THR A 16 23.34 39.84 29.43
N PRO A 17 22.39 40.79 29.58
CA PRO A 17 20.93 40.67 29.33
C PRO A 17 20.32 41.85 28.51
N TRP A 18 19.15 41.68 27.87
CA TRP A 18 18.10 42.72 27.62
C TRP A 18 16.81 41.90 27.33
N VAL A 19 15.73 41.81 28.15
CA VAL A 19 14.75 42.81 28.64
C VAL A 19 14.13 43.54 27.42
N LEU A 20 12.82 43.51 27.08
CA LEU A 20 11.57 43.63 27.85
C LEU A 20 10.35 43.29 26.95
N LEU A 21 9.42 42.47 27.45
CA LEU A 21 7.96 42.71 27.57
C LEU A 21 7.19 43.48 26.46
N CYS A 22 6.09 42.90 25.95
CA CYS A 22 4.71 43.35 26.27
C CYS A 22 3.62 42.48 25.63
N LEU A 23 2.61 42.20 26.46
CA LEU A 23 1.29 41.67 26.15
C LEU A 23 0.46 42.70 25.36
N VAL A 24 -0.47 42.24 24.51
CA VAL A 24 -1.93 42.51 24.54
C VAL A 24 -2.57 42.25 23.15
N VAL A 25 -3.59 41.38 23.20
CA VAL A 25 -4.77 41.15 22.35
C VAL A 25 -5.14 42.25 21.33
N ALA A 26 -5.45 41.88 20.08
CA ALA A 26 -6.75 42.10 19.43
C ALA A 26 -6.75 41.75 17.93
N LEU A 27 -7.86 41.16 17.52
CA LEU A 27 -8.33 40.92 16.15
C LEU A 27 -8.27 42.19 15.27
N CYS A 28 -7.76 42.05 14.04
CA CYS A 28 -8.44 42.59 12.87
C CYS A 28 -7.84 42.04 11.57
N SER A 29 -8.74 41.54 10.75
CA SER A 29 -8.58 41.11 9.36
C SER A 29 -7.90 42.18 8.50
N ILE A 30 -6.87 41.79 7.73
CA ILE A 30 -6.57 42.45 6.45
C ILE A 30 -6.27 41.36 5.41
N HIS A 31 -7.03 41.46 4.33
CA HIS A 31 -6.98 40.66 3.12
C HIS A 31 -5.58 40.63 2.50
N TYR A 32 -5.09 39.44 2.17
CA TYR A 32 -4.34 39.24 0.94
C TYR A 32 -5.07 38.19 0.12
N VAL A 33 -5.90 38.72 -0.79
CA VAL A 33 -6.50 37.99 -1.90
C VAL A 33 -5.41 37.84 -2.95
N PHE A 34 -4.76 36.67 -2.99
CA PHE A 34 -4.17 36.17 -4.23
C PHE A 34 -5.23 35.30 -4.89
N LEU A 35 -6.06 35.95 -5.72
CA LEU A 35 -6.87 35.29 -6.73
C LEU A 35 -5.92 34.80 -7.84
N TYR A 36 -5.42 33.58 -7.71
CA TYR A 36 -5.18 32.77 -8.89
C TYR A 36 -6.42 31.93 -9.12
N PRO A 37 -7.10 32.04 -10.27
CA PRO A 37 -8.10 31.05 -10.62
C PRO A 37 -7.33 29.76 -10.91
N LEU A 38 -7.35 28.82 -9.97
CA LEU A 38 -7.13 27.43 -10.30
C LEU A 38 -8.31 27.01 -11.18
N HIS A 39 -8.13 27.18 -12.49
CA HIS A 39 -8.86 26.39 -13.47
C HIS A 39 -8.43 24.94 -13.24
N CYS A 40 -9.20 24.20 -12.45
CA CYS A 40 -9.31 22.76 -12.67
C CYS A 40 -10.08 22.61 -13.99
N GLU A 41 -9.34 22.57 -15.11
CA GLU A 41 -9.91 21.93 -16.29
C GLU A 41 -10.20 20.47 -15.91
N PRO A 42 -11.39 19.94 -16.25
CA PRO A 42 -11.64 18.52 -16.10
C PRO A 42 -10.66 17.79 -17.02
N THR A 43 -9.59 17.27 -16.46
CA THR A 43 -8.69 16.38 -17.16
C THR A 43 -9.51 15.16 -17.54
N THR A 44 -9.90 15.08 -18.81
CA THR A 44 -10.54 13.90 -19.37
C THR A 44 -9.59 12.72 -19.16
N ILE A 45 -10.08 11.62 -18.58
CA ILE A 45 -9.33 10.38 -18.33
C ILE A 45 -8.58 9.92 -19.60
N ASP A 46 -9.05 10.29 -20.79
CA ASP A 46 -8.40 10.04 -22.08
C ASP A 46 -6.98 10.64 -22.24
N SER A 47 -6.58 11.66 -21.48
CA SER A 47 -5.25 12.28 -21.63
C SER A 47 -4.14 11.63 -20.79
N LEU A 48 -4.45 10.63 -19.97
CA LEU A 48 -3.46 9.93 -19.13
C LEU A 48 -2.70 8.79 -19.84
N PHE A 49 -3.05 8.46 -21.09
CA PHE A 49 -2.55 7.24 -21.76
C PHE A 49 -1.69 7.45 -23.01
N THR A 50 -1.26 8.68 -23.31
CA THR A 50 -0.44 8.95 -24.49
C THR A 50 0.98 9.38 -24.13
N HIS A 51 1.84 8.46 -23.66
CA HIS A 51 3.28 8.48 -23.95
C HIS A 51 3.89 7.07 -23.84
N SER A 52 4.74 6.74 -24.81
CA SER A 52 5.23 5.39 -25.13
C SER A 52 6.66 5.17 -24.64
N ARG A 53 6.80 4.34 -23.60
CA ARG A 53 7.71 3.18 -23.52
C ARG A 53 6.83 2.06 -22.98
N THR A 54 6.77 0.89 -23.61
CA THR A 54 5.82 -0.17 -23.19
C THR A 54 6.03 -0.46 -21.72
N PRO A 55 5.10 -0.04 -20.83
CA PRO A 55 5.20 -0.32 -19.41
C PRO A 55 5.16 -1.85 -19.23
N PRO A 56 5.51 -2.39 -18.05
CA PRO A 56 5.06 -3.74 -17.72
C PRO A 56 3.57 -3.83 -18.05
N SER A 57 3.18 -4.72 -18.99
CA SER A 57 1.87 -4.62 -19.63
C SER A 57 0.77 -5.01 -18.64
N TYR A 58 0.30 -4.05 -17.86
CA TYR A 58 -0.90 -4.21 -17.05
C TYR A 58 -2.05 -4.54 -17.99
N THR A 59 -2.63 -5.72 -17.79
CA THR A 59 -3.76 -6.19 -18.57
C THR A 59 -4.94 -6.28 -17.60
N PRO A 60 -5.90 -5.33 -17.65
CA PRO A 60 -7.05 -5.38 -16.78
C PRO A 60 -7.91 -6.61 -17.06
N ALA A 61 -8.49 -7.18 -16.02
CA ALA A 61 -9.50 -8.22 -16.17
C ALA A 61 -10.68 -7.71 -17.03
N PRO A 62 -11.41 -8.59 -17.73
CA PRO A 62 -12.65 -8.24 -18.43
C PRO A 62 -13.66 -7.46 -17.56
N VAL A 63 -13.83 -7.85 -16.29
CA VAL A 63 -14.74 -7.16 -15.35
C VAL A 63 -14.26 -5.75 -14.99
N GLU A 64 -12.94 -5.57 -14.84
CA GLU A 64 -12.34 -4.25 -14.59
C GLU A 64 -12.43 -3.37 -15.84
N SER A 65 -12.12 -3.91 -17.00
CA SER A 65 -12.23 -3.20 -18.29
C SER A 65 -13.65 -2.68 -18.51
N TYR A 66 -14.66 -3.50 -18.19
CA TYR A 66 -16.05 -3.07 -18.24
C TYR A 66 -16.30 -1.90 -17.28
N VAL A 67 -15.87 -2.02 -16.03
CA VAL A 67 -16.01 -0.96 -15.02
C VAL A 67 -15.39 0.35 -15.51
N LEU A 68 -14.15 0.31 -16.01
CA LEU A 68 -13.44 1.48 -16.51
C LEU A 68 -14.14 2.13 -17.71
N GLN A 69 -14.75 1.33 -18.59
CA GLN A 69 -15.47 1.83 -19.76
C GLN A 69 -16.86 2.42 -19.42
N HIS A 70 -17.44 2.05 -18.29
CA HIS A 70 -18.80 2.44 -17.89
C HIS A 70 -18.82 3.29 -16.61
N VAL A 71 -17.71 3.92 -16.22
CA VAL A 71 -17.56 4.70 -14.96
C VAL A 71 -18.72 5.68 -14.72
N HIS A 72 -19.11 6.43 -15.75
CA HIS A 72 -20.21 7.40 -15.68
C HIS A 72 -21.58 6.72 -15.53
N GLU A 73 -21.85 5.67 -16.30
CA GLU A 73 -23.13 4.94 -16.25
C GLU A 73 -23.34 4.23 -14.91
N LEU A 74 -22.24 3.84 -14.28
CA LEU A 74 -22.22 3.20 -12.99
C LEU A 74 -22.27 4.20 -11.81
N GLY A 75 -22.24 5.51 -12.08
CA GLY A 75 -22.31 6.58 -11.09
C GLY A 75 -21.09 6.64 -10.18
N TYR A 76 -19.89 6.44 -10.74
CA TYR A 76 -18.63 6.47 -9.99
C TYR A 76 -17.97 7.85 -9.95
N ASP A 77 -18.39 8.74 -10.84
CA ASP A 77 -18.10 10.17 -10.82
C ASP A 77 -19.13 10.98 -9.98
N GLU A 78 -20.17 10.32 -9.47
CA GLU A 78 -21.17 10.93 -8.60
C GLU A 78 -20.70 11.02 -7.13
N SER A 79 -21.26 11.97 -6.38
CA SER A 79 -21.10 12.05 -4.92
C SER A 79 -22.48 11.91 -4.23
N PRO A 80 -22.71 10.85 -3.43
CA PRO A 80 -21.79 9.75 -3.11
C PRO A 80 -21.68 8.71 -4.25
N ALA A 81 -20.49 8.18 -4.48
CA ALA A 81 -20.26 7.18 -5.52
C ALA A 81 -21.08 5.90 -5.29
N GLN A 82 -21.69 5.37 -6.35
CA GLN A 82 -22.57 4.20 -6.30
C GLN A 82 -21.83 2.87 -6.47
N GLY A 83 -20.60 2.77 -5.96
CA GLY A 83 -19.69 1.62 -6.11
C GLY A 83 -20.31 0.24 -5.86
N CYS A 84 -21.19 0.13 -4.87
CA CYS A 84 -21.83 -1.13 -4.50
C CYS A 84 -23.01 -1.54 -5.37
N ARG A 85 -23.50 -0.66 -6.25
CA ARG A 85 -24.71 -0.92 -7.05
C ARG A 85 -24.50 -2.07 -8.04
N ILE A 86 -23.34 -2.17 -8.66
CA ILE A 86 -23.00 -3.27 -9.59
C ILE A 86 -22.97 -4.65 -8.93
N TRP A 87 -22.77 -4.70 -7.61
CA TRP A 87 -22.72 -5.95 -6.84
C TRP A 87 -24.09 -6.37 -6.31
N ASN A 88 -25.01 -5.43 -6.12
CA ASN A 88 -26.27 -5.68 -5.43
C ASN A 88 -27.47 -5.76 -6.39
N ASP A 89 -27.37 -5.19 -7.59
CA ASP A 89 -28.46 -5.10 -8.55
C ASP A 89 -28.09 -5.73 -9.91
N PRO A 90 -28.68 -6.89 -10.27
CA PRO A 90 -28.41 -7.56 -11.54
C PRO A 90 -28.88 -6.79 -12.77
N SER A 91 -29.74 -5.78 -12.61
CA SER A 91 -30.22 -4.95 -13.74
C SER A 91 -29.24 -3.85 -14.16
N VAL A 92 -28.22 -3.58 -13.35
CA VAL A 92 -27.33 -2.41 -13.52
C VAL A 92 -26.19 -2.68 -14.48
N SER A 93 -25.75 -3.94 -14.61
CA SER A 93 -24.65 -4.27 -15.51
C SER A 93 -24.81 -5.66 -16.10
N THR A 94 -24.24 -5.85 -17.29
CA THR A 94 -24.18 -7.16 -17.95
C THR A 94 -23.17 -8.11 -17.27
N ILE A 95 -22.25 -7.57 -16.46
CA ILE A 95 -21.20 -8.32 -15.77
C ILE A 95 -21.60 -8.82 -14.38
N HIS A 96 -22.81 -8.52 -13.89
CA HIS A 96 -23.24 -8.90 -12.52
C HIS A 96 -23.05 -10.40 -12.23
N SER A 97 -23.39 -11.28 -13.17
CA SER A 97 -23.19 -12.72 -13.01
C SER A 97 -21.72 -13.13 -12.83
N GLN A 98 -20.80 -12.45 -13.53
CA GLN A 98 -19.35 -12.64 -13.42
C GLN A 98 -18.84 -12.14 -12.07
N LEU A 99 -19.32 -10.98 -11.60
CA LEU A 99 -18.99 -10.45 -10.27
C LEU A 99 -19.43 -11.41 -9.16
N MET A 100 -20.64 -11.98 -9.26
CA MET A 100 -21.11 -12.98 -8.29
C MET A 100 -20.28 -14.26 -8.32
N GLN A 101 -19.78 -14.66 -9.49
CA GLN A 101 -18.85 -15.79 -9.59
C GLN A 101 -17.50 -15.45 -8.95
N TYR A 102 -16.91 -14.32 -9.31
CA TYR A 102 -15.64 -13.86 -8.74
C TYR A 102 -15.68 -13.77 -7.22
N ARG A 103 -16.78 -13.30 -6.65
CA ARG A 103 -16.97 -13.29 -5.20
C ARG A 103 -16.90 -14.69 -4.58
N ARG A 104 -17.54 -15.70 -5.18
CA ARG A 104 -17.46 -17.09 -4.69
C ARG A 104 -16.03 -17.62 -4.81
N ASP A 105 -15.39 -17.33 -5.93
CA ASP A 105 -14.02 -17.75 -6.21
C ASP A 105 -13.04 -17.13 -5.19
N LEU A 106 -13.27 -15.88 -4.78
CA LEU A 106 -12.55 -15.21 -3.68
C LEU A 106 -12.73 -15.89 -2.32
N ASP A 107 -13.96 -16.28 -1.95
CA ASP A 107 -14.21 -16.97 -0.68
C ASP A 107 -13.45 -18.31 -0.63
N GLU A 108 -13.43 -19.05 -1.74
CA GLU A 108 -12.66 -20.30 -1.87
C GLU A 108 -11.15 -20.04 -1.82
N TYR A 109 -10.66 -19.04 -2.54
CA TYR A 109 -9.26 -18.63 -2.51
C TYR A 109 -8.80 -18.23 -1.11
N ALA A 110 -9.57 -17.38 -0.43
CA ALA A 110 -9.30 -16.96 0.94
C ALA A 110 -9.23 -18.15 1.91
N ALA A 111 -10.13 -19.13 1.74
CA ALA A 111 -10.09 -20.37 2.52
C ALA A 111 -8.81 -21.16 2.27
N ARG A 112 -8.35 -21.29 1.02
CA ARG A 112 -7.07 -21.94 0.67
C ARG A 112 -5.88 -21.19 1.27
N VAL A 113 -5.81 -19.87 1.12
CA VAL A 113 -4.75 -19.02 1.68
C VAL A 113 -4.67 -19.14 3.21
N LYS A 114 -5.83 -19.20 3.88
CA LYS A 114 -5.90 -19.37 5.34
C LYS A 114 -5.46 -20.77 5.78
N ALA A 115 -5.81 -21.79 5.01
CA ALA A 115 -5.44 -23.18 5.28
C ALA A 115 -3.98 -23.48 4.92
N PHE A 116 -3.37 -22.73 4.00
CA PHE A 116 -2.03 -22.97 3.52
C PHE A 116 -0.98 -22.94 4.63
N ARG A 117 -0.04 -23.88 4.58
CA ARG A 117 1.09 -24.01 5.49
C ARG A 117 2.33 -24.33 4.68
N THR A 118 3.28 -23.40 4.61
CA THR A 118 4.59 -23.68 4.01
C THR A 118 5.46 -24.50 4.96
N THR A 119 6.24 -25.44 4.41
CA THR A 119 7.38 -26.05 5.11
C THR A 119 8.70 -25.37 4.80
N ILE A 120 8.68 -24.36 3.92
CA ILE A 120 9.86 -23.61 3.46
C ILE A 120 9.78 -22.20 4.07
N PRO A 121 10.59 -21.91 5.11
CA PRO A 121 10.54 -20.61 5.78
C PRO A 121 11.00 -19.44 4.89
N ASP A 122 11.89 -19.73 3.94
CA ASP A 122 12.44 -18.76 3.01
C ASP A 122 12.61 -19.41 1.63
N LEU A 123 11.79 -18.97 0.67
CA LEU A 123 11.78 -19.51 -0.68
C LEU A 123 13.07 -19.22 -1.44
N ARG A 124 13.81 -18.16 -1.12
CA ARG A 124 15.08 -17.81 -1.80
C ARG A 124 16.13 -18.91 -1.70
N LEU A 125 16.03 -19.77 -0.69
CA LEU A 125 16.94 -20.88 -0.45
C LEU A 125 16.62 -22.12 -1.29
N ARG A 126 15.41 -22.21 -1.84
CA ARG A 126 14.87 -23.43 -2.49
C ARG A 126 14.06 -23.16 -3.75
N ALA A 127 13.97 -21.92 -4.22
CA ALA A 127 13.18 -21.54 -5.37
C ALA A 127 13.57 -22.36 -6.61
N ASN A 128 12.59 -23.10 -7.11
CA ASN A 128 12.60 -23.81 -8.37
C ASN A 128 11.15 -24.01 -8.81
N ASN A 129 10.91 -24.51 -10.02
CA ASN A 129 9.56 -24.61 -10.58
C ASN A 129 8.60 -25.42 -9.70
N ASP A 130 9.04 -26.57 -9.15
CA ASP A 130 8.17 -27.42 -8.32
C ASP A 130 7.82 -26.74 -6.99
N VAL A 131 8.81 -26.08 -6.37
CA VAL A 131 8.62 -25.32 -5.13
C VAL A 131 7.70 -24.12 -5.37
N CYS A 132 7.90 -23.38 -6.45
CA CYS A 132 7.06 -22.23 -6.77
C CYS A 132 5.64 -22.62 -7.17
N GLN A 133 5.47 -23.77 -7.82
CA GLN A 133 4.14 -24.32 -8.07
C GLN A 133 3.41 -24.72 -6.77
N SER A 134 4.14 -25.14 -5.73
CA SER A 134 3.53 -25.51 -4.45
C SER A 134 2.97 -24.32 -3.65
N VAL A 135 3.41 -23.10 -3.94
CA VAL A 135 2.91 -21.85 -3.33
C VAL A 135 1.90 -21.13 -4.21
N ASP A 136 1.58 -21.67 -5.40
CA ASP A 136 0.57 -21.12 -6.31
C ASP A 136 -0.85 -21.47 -5.80
N MET A 137 -1.55 -20.45 -5.30
CA MET A 137 -2.91 -20.59 -4.77
C MET A 137 -4.00 -20.20 -5.78
N LEU A 138 -3.60 -19.76 -6.98
CA LEU A 138 -4.52 -19.30 -8.01
C LEU A 138 -5.23 -20.45 -8.72
N ALA A 139 -4.79 -21.70 -8.49
CA ALA A 139 -5.53 -22.88 -8.92
C ALA A 139 -6.99 -22.81 -8.42
N GLY A 140 -7.93 -22.59 -9.35
CA GLY A 140 -9.35 -22.44 -9.08
C GLY A 140 -9.91 -21.02 -9.21
N LEU A 141 -9.06 -19.98 -9.23
CA LEU A 141 -9.48 -18.66 -9.70
C LEU A 141 -9.42 -18.66 -11.23
N PRO A 142 -10.52 -18.41 -11.95
CA PRO A 142 -10.47 -18.32 -13.40
C PRO A 142 -9.56 -17.16 -13.81
N ASN A 143 -8.53 -17.42 -14.62
CA ASN A 143 -7.61 -16.40 -15.14
C ASN A 143 -8.31 -15.23 -15.85
N GLN A 144 -9.59 -15.39 -16.22
CA GLN A 144 -10.41 -14.36 -16.85
C GLN A 144 -11.06 -13.38 -15.86
N GLN A 145 -10.81 -13.51 -14.56
CA GLN A 145 -11.36 -12.61 -13.53
C GLN A 145 -10.30 -11.78 -12.82
N LEU A 146 -9.01 -12.06 -13.04
CA LEU A 146 -7.90 -11.36 -12.43
C LEU A 146 -7.21 -10.46 -13.45
N SER A 147 -6.68 -9.35 -12.97
CA SER A 147 -5.80 -8.49 -13.76
C SER A 147 -4.40 -9.11 -13.77
N TYR A 148 -3.60 -8.77 -14.77
CA TYR A 148 -2.29 -9.39 -14.96
C TYR A 148 -1.20 -8.33 -15.12
N THR A 149 -0.05 -8.60 -14.49
CA THR A 149 1.19 -7.84 -14.65
C THR A 149 2.29 -8.78 -15.09
N SER A 150 3.22 -8.28 -15.91
CA SER A 150 4.35 -9.10 -16.36
C SER A 150 5.33 -9.46 -15.24
N LYS A 151 5.40 -8.64 -14.17
CA LYS A 151 6.36 -8.82 -13.06
C LYS A 151 5.77 -9.60 -11.89
N ALA A 152 4.56 -9.27 -11.44
CA ALA A 152 3.97 -9.89 -10.27
C ALA A 152 2.97 -11.02 -10.60
N GLY A 153 2.65 -11.24 -11.87
CA GLY A 153 1.65 -12.22 -12.29
C GLY A 153 0.23 -11.69 -12.13
N TYR A 154 -0.70 -12.56 -11.75
CA TYR A 154 -2.09 -12.17 -11.54
C TYR A 154 -2.28 -11.40 -10.23
N VAL A 155 -3.11 -10.36 -10.28
CA VAL A 155 -3.47 -9.47 -9.17
C VAL A 155 -4.99 -9.28 -9.15
N GLU A 156 -5.54 -8.84 -8.02
CA GLU A 156 -6.97 -8.49 -7.97
C GLU A 156 -7.31 -7.39 -8.98
N PRO A 157 -8.47 -7.48 -9.64
CA PRO A 157 -8.97 -6.41 -10.49
C PRO A 157 -9.37 -5.18 -9.66
N LEU A 158 -9.19 -3.99 -10.25
CA LEU A 158 -9.62 -2.72 -9.68
C LEU A 158 -11.15 -2.59 -9.78
N LEU A 159 -11.85 -3.18 -8.82
CA LEU A 159 -13.29 -3.14 -8.73
C LEU A 159 -13.74 -2.24 -7.57
N PRO A 160 -14.75 -1.38 -7.76
CA PRO A 160 -15.42 -0.73 -6.65
C PRO A 160 -16.07 -1.83 -5.79
N PRO A 161 -16.16 -1.68 -4.46
CA PRO A 161 -15.85 -0.48 -3.68
C PRO A 161 -14.36 -0.32 -3.31
N MET A 162 -13.42 -1.00 -3.99
CA MET A 162 -12.01 -1.11 -3.58
C MET A 162 -11.85 -1.70 -2.18
N ARG A 163 -12.77 -2.61 -1.83
CA ARG A 163 -12.81 -3.39 -0.59
C ARG A 163 -13.34 -4.77 -0.94
N HIS A 164 -13.37 -5.66 0.06
CA HIS A 164 -14.01 -6.96 -0.08
C HIS A 164 -15.46 -6.80 -0.60
N PRO A 165 -15.91 -7.55 -1.63
CA PRO A 165 -17.25 -7.39 -2.19
C PRO A 165 -18.41 -7.51 -1.18
N ILE A 166 -18.25 -8.31 -0.13
CA ILE A 166 -19.24 -8.46 0.96
C ILE A 166 -19.46 -7.17 1.76
N PHE A 167 -18.54 -6.19 1.67
CA PHE A 167 -18.72 -4.84 2.19
C PHE A 167 -20.02 -4.21 1.69
N CYS A 168 -20.42 -4.49 0.44
CA CYS A 168 -21.64 -3.97 -0.16
C CYS A 168 -22.94 -4.50 0.46
N GLU A 169 -22.85 -5.59 1.23
CA GLU A 169 -23.98 -6.15 1.98
C GLU A 169 -23.90 -5.78 3.47
N THR A 170 -22.71 -5.89 4.06
CA THR A 170 -22.50 -5.80 5.51
C THR A 170 -21.34 -4.88 5.88
N ARG A 171 -21.50 -3.58 5.57
CA ARG A 171 -20.46 -2.53 5.65
C ARG A 171 -19.58 -2.58 6.91
N ARG A 172 -20.19 -2.55 8.10
CA ARG A 172 -19.43 -2.36 9.37
C ARG A 172 -18.48 -3.50 9.72
N HIS A 173 -18.79 -4.74 9.36
CA HIS A 173 -17.99 -5.90 9.75
C HIS A 173 -16.88 -6.23 8.75
N ASN A 174 -16.96 -5.69 7.53
CA ASN A 174 -16.08 -6.04 6.44
C ASN A 174 -15.25 -4.87 5.90
N LEU A 175 -15.28 -3.72 6.58
CA LEU A 175 -14.50 -2.55 6.19
C LEU A 175 -13.00 -2.86 6.13
N LEU A 176 -12.48 -3.59 7.12
CA LEU A 176 -11.05 -3.96 7.23
C LEU A 176 -10.78 -5.41 6.79
N ASN A 177 -11.73 -6.06 6.12
CA ASN A 177 -11.55 -7.44 5.69
C ASN A 177 -10.65 -7.47 4.45
N LEU A 178 -9.43 -8.00 4.58
CA LEU A 178 -8.43 -8.09 3.52
C LEU A 178 -8.41 -9.42 2.76
N ASN A 179 -9.34 -10.34 3.05
CA ASN A 179 -9.38 -11.67 2.41
C ASN A 179 -9.75 -11.65 0.91
N TYR A 180 -9.89 -10.47 0.33
CA TYR A 180 -10.13 -10.28 -1.11
C TYR A 180 -8.85 -9.94 -1.90
N LEU A 181 -7.73 -9.68 -1.22
CA LEU A 181 -6.45 -9.41 -1.87
C LEU A 181 -5.91 -10.69 -2.51
N VAL A 182 -5.48 -10.62 -3.76
CA VAL A 182 -5.04 -11.79 -4.53
C VAL A 182 -3.57 -11.62 -4.88
N HIS A 183 -2.78 -12.67 -4.61
CA HIS A 183 -1.34 -12.66 -4.87
C HIS A 183 -0.96 -13.91 -5.65
N ASP A 184 -0.25 -13.72 -6.77
CA ASP A 184 0.40 -14.81 -7.48
C ASP A 184 1.76 -15.16 -6.85
N PHE A 185 1.72 -15.77 -5.66
CA PHE A 185 2.94 -16.18 -4.95
C PHE A 185 3.81 -17.15 -5.76
N GLY A 186 3.23 -17.91 -6.69
CA GLY A 186 3.96 -18.78 -7.59
C GLY A 186 4.81 -18.00 -8.60
N THR A 187 4.26 -16.94 -9.19
CA THR A 187 5.01 -16.02 -10.05
C THR A 187 6.05 -15.22 -9.27
N LEU A 188 5.69 -14.66 -8.10
CA LEU A 188 6.66 -13.98 -7.24
C LEU A 188 7.84 -14.91 -6.87
N CYS A 189 7.56 -16.17 -6.52
CA CYS A 189 8.59 -17.16 -6.21
C CYS A 189 9.54 -17.42 -7.40
N ARG A 190 9.02 -17.49 -8.63
CA ARG A 190 9.83 -17.73 -9.83
C ARG A 190 10.77 -16.56 -10.15
N ASN A 191 10.39 -15.36 -9.74
CA ASN A 191 11.19 -14.15 -9.94
C ASN A 191 12.19 -13.91 -8.80
N LEU A 192 12.06 -14.62 -7.68
CA LEU A 192 13.02 -14.51 -6.58
C LEU A 192 14.39 -15.07 -6.96
N GLN A 193 15.41 -14.30 -6.64
CA GLN A 193 16.80 -14.73 -6.63
C GLN A 193 17.27 -15.00 -5.19
N ARG A 194 18.37 -15.73 -5.08
CA ARG A 194 18.98 -16.03 -3.77
C ARG A 194 19.44 -14.76 -3.04
N THR A 195 19.75 -13.70 -3.78
CA THR A 195 20.22 -12.41 -3.28
C THR A 195 19.12 -11.35 -3.19
N SER A 196 17.90 -11.64 -3.65
CA SER A 196 16.76 -10.73 -3.56
C SER A 196 16.50 -10.33 -2.12
N ARG A 197 16.35 -9.04 -1.87
CA ARG A 197 15.79 -8.53 -0.62
C ARG A 197 14.28 -8.46 -0.73
N ILE A 198 13.58 -8.76 0.36
CA ILE A 198 12.13 -8.66 0.46
C ILE A 198 11.82 -7.49 1.39
N VAL A 199 11.16 -6.47 0.84
CA VAL A 199 11.01 -5.16 1.49
C VAL A 199 9.55 -4.77 1.56
N LEU A 200 9.11 -4.33 2.74
CA LEU A 200 7.82 -3.64 2.92
C LEU A 200 8.09 -2.17 3.23
N VAL A 201 7.43 -1.27 2.52
CA VAL A 201 7.33 0.15 2.86
C VAL A 201 5.89 0.44 3.22
N ASP A 202 5.62 0.70 4.50
CA ASP A 202 4.30 0.99 5.03
C ASP A 202 4.21 2.47 5.41
N MET A 203 3.45 3.23 4.62
CA MET A 203 3.19 4.65 4.81
C MET A 203 1.86 4.80 5.55
N GLY A 204 1.91 5.18 6.83
CA GLY A 204 0.76 5.15 7.74
C GLY A 204 0.71 3.89 8.61
N ALA A 205 1.86 3.52 9.17
CA ALA A 205 2.11 2.24 9.81
C ALA A 205 1.54 2.08 11.24
N SER A 206 0.45 2.78 11.57
CA SER A 206 -0.19 2.68 12.88
C SER A 206 -0.37 1.21 13.29
N LEU A 207 0.02 0.85 14.52
CA LEU A 207 -0.24 -0.49 15.07
C LEU A 207 -1.42 -0.50 16.06
N GLN A 208 -2.12 0.62 16.21
CA GLN A 208 -3.21 0.80 17.17
C GLN A 208 -4.56 0.47 16.53
N PHE A 209 -4.86 -0.81 16.33
CA PHE A 209 -6.15 -1.25 15.79
C PHE A 209 -6.98 -2.02 16.83
N TYR A 210 -8.30 -1.84 16.78
CA TYR A 210 -9.26 -2.70 17.48
C TYR A 210 -9.46 -4.00 16.69
N GLY A 211 -8.41 -4.83 16.58
CA GLY A 211 -8.42 -6.05 15.77
C GLY A 211 -7.04 -6.43 15.22
N GLU A 212 -7.02 -7.19 14.14
CA GLU A 212 -5.81 -7.47 13.37
C GLU A 212 -5.40 -6.22 12.58
N SER A 213 -4.13 -5.81 12.69
CA SER A 213 -3.59 -4.70 11.89
C SER A 213 -3.49 -5.12 10.42
N PRO A 214 -3.97 -4.31 9.46
CA PRO A 214 -3.76 -4.53 8.02
C PRO A 214 -2.29 -4.80 7.66
N ALA A 215 -1.36 -4.04 8.25
CA ALA A 215 0.06 -4.20 8.03
C ALA A 215 0.58 -5.55 8.57
N LEU A 216 0.18 -5.92 9.79
CA LEU A 216 0.56 -7.22 10.37
C LEU A 216 -0.05 -8.40 9.58
N TYR A 217 -1.29 -8.26 9.08
CA TYR A 217 -1.90 -9.26 8.21
C TYR A 217 -1.07 -9.48 6.94
N LEU A 218 -0.67 -8.41 6.25
CA LEU A 218 0.19 -8.51 5.07
C LEU A 218 1.55 -9.13 5.42
N MET A 219 2.17 -8.70 6.51
CA MET A 219 3.44 -9.23 6.98
C MET A 219 3.37 -10.75 7.25
N ASP A 220 2.34 -11.21 7.95
CA ASP A 220 2.12 -12.63 8.23
C ASP A 220 1.70 -13.42 6.99
N LEU A 221 1.00 -12.80 6.04
CA LEU A 221 0.63 -13.41 4.77
C LEU A 221 1.88 -13.75 3.95
N PHE A 222 2.73 -12.78 3.64
CA PHE A 222 3.97 -13.02 2.89
C PHE A 222 4.89 -14.03 3.59
N ARG A 223 5.04 -13.91 4.92
CA ARG A 223 5.81 -14.88 5.71
C ARG A 223 5.23 -16.30 5.62
N ARG A 224 3.91 -16.46 5.65
CA ARG A 224 3.23 -17.77 5.51
C ARG A 224 3.55 -18.45 4.17
N PHE A 225 3.81 -17.67 3.14
CA PHE A 225 4.21 -18.17 1.82
C PHE A 225 5.73 -18.29 1.64
N GLY A 226 6.52 -18.05 2.69
CA GLY A 226 7.98 -18.20 2.64
C GLY A 226 8.69 -16.98 2.06
N PHE A 227 8.09 -15.79 2.17
CA PHE A 227 8.68 -14.50 1.84
C PHE A 227 8.99 -13.72 3.13
N PRO A 228 10.04 -14.08 3.89
CA PRO A 228 10.40 -13.32 5.09
C PRO A 228 10.95 -11.95 4.70
N PHE A 229 10.39 -10.88 5.26
CA PHE A 229 10.90 -9.53 5.05
C PHE A 229 12.30 -9.35 5.65
N ASP A 230 13.22 -8.78 4.88
CA ASP A 230 14.52 -8.32 5.37
C ASP A 230 14.42 -6.90 5.94
N HIS A 231 13.55 -6.07 5.36
CA HIS A 231 13.31 -4.69 5.79
C HIS A 231 11.82 -4.36 5.77
N ILE A 232 11.32 -3.76 6.85
CA ILE A 232 9.99 -3.18 6.95
C ILE A 232 10.17 -1.73 7.39
N TYR A 233 9.98 -0.79 6.49
CA TYR A 233 10.05 0.65 6.77
C TYR A 233 8.66 1.17 7.11
N ALA A 234 8.42 1.39 8.39
CA ALA A 234 7.12 1.76 8.94
C ALA A 234 7.08 3.25 9.29
N PHE A 235 6.46 4.06 8.42
CA PHE A 235 6.32 5.51 8.60
C PHE A 235 5.03 5.85 9.33
N GLU A 236 5.13 6.67 10.38
CA GLU A 236 3.98 7.16 11.13
C GLU A 236 4.21 8.60 11.58
N LEU A 237 3.27 9.49 11.25
CA LEU A 237 3.34 10.90 11.61
C LEU A 237 2.98 11.13 13.08
N LYS A 238 2.02 10.37 13.62
CA LYS A 238 1.54 10.51 14.99
C LYS A 238 2.64 10.10 15.98
N PRO A 239 3.06 11.00 16.89
CA PRO A 239 4.04 10.66 17.90
C PRO A 239 3.62 9.42 18.70
N THR A 240 4.46 8.39 18.71
CA THR A 240 4.20 7.11 19.37
C THR A 240 5.47 6.63 20.05
N GLU A 241 5.36 6.22 21.31
CA GLU A 241 6.51 5.73 22.07
C GLU A 241 7.00 4.41 21.46
N PRO A 242 8.29 4.29 21.07
CA PRO A 242 8.80 3.09 20.40
C PRO A 242 8.56 1.80 21.20
N ALA A 243 8.63 1.87 22.53
CA ALA A 243 8.37 0.72 23.39
C ALA A 243 6.94 0.16 23.22
N GLU A 244 5.94 1.01 22.92
CA GLU A 244 4.57 0.56 22.65
C GLU A 244 4.45 -0.13 21.30
N VAL A 245 5.16 0.39 20.28
CA VAL A 245 5.21 -0.20 18.93
C VAL A 245 5.80 -1.60 19.01
N TYR A 246 7.02 -1.74 19.57
CA TYR A 246 7.71 -3.02 19.64
C TYR A 246 7.08 -4.02 20.60
N LYS A 247 6.25 -3.57 21.56
CA LYS A 247 5.46 -4.47 22.42
C LYS A 247 4.40 -5.23 21.63
N ASN A 248 3.81 -4.61 20.62
CA ASN A 248 2.73 -5.20 19.81
C ASN A 248 3.26 -5.94 18.58
N LEU A 249 4.54 -5.72 18.21
CA LEU A 249 5.17 -6.37 17.07
C LEU A 249 5.50 -7.84 17.38
N PRO A 250 5.08 -8.80 16.53
CA PRO A 250 5.50 -10.19 16.69
C PRO A 250 7.04 -10.34 16.68
N PRO A 251 7.63 -11.15 17.59
CA PRO A 251 9.09 -11.19 17.76
C PRO A 251 9.90 -11.51 16.50
N HIS A 252 9.32 -12.26 15.56
CA HIS A 252 9.98 -12.66 14.33
C HIS A 252 10.10 -11.54 13.29
N PHE A 253 9.44 -10.40 13.49
CA PHE A 253 9.62 -9.20 12.66
C PHE A 253 10.58 -8.18 13.28
N MET A 254 10.93 -8.34 14.56
CA MET A 254 11.64 -7.33 15.33
C MET A 254 12.98 -6.90 14.72
N SER A 255 13.72 -7.80 14.08
CA SER A 255 15.00 -7.48 13.44
C SER A 255 14.85 -6.78 12.09
N ALA A 256 13.72 -6.98 11.41
CA ALA A 256 13.46 -6.39 10.09
C ALA A 256 12.70 -5.05 10.19
N TYR A 257 12.08 -4.77 11.34
CA TYR A 257 11.18 -3.63 11.51
C TYR A 257 11.91 -2.34 11.88
N HIS A 258 11.75 -1.33 11.03
CA HIS A 258 12.32 0.00 11.17
C HIS A 258 11.19 1.00 11.43
N TRP A 259 10.99 1.37 12.69
CA TRP A 259 10.00 2.39 13.07
C TRP A 259 10.53 3.80 12.78
N ILE A 260 9.84 4.51 11.88
CA ILE A 260 10.21 5.85 11.42
C ILE A 260 9.07 6.80 11.83
N ASN A 261 9.17 7.37 13.03
CA ASN A 261 8.12 8.24 13.59
C ASN A 261 8.18 9.68 13.07
N VAL A 262 8.19 9.82 11.75
CA VAL A 262 8.07 11.08 11.03
C VAL A 262 7.14 10.89 9.84
N GLY A 263 6.48 11.96 9.41
CA GLY A 263 5.68 11.93 8.19
C GLY A 263 6.55 11.72 6.95
N VAL A 264 5.94 11.16 5.90
CA VAL A 264 6.55 11.02 4.58
C VAL A 264 6.61 12.38 3.87
N SER A 265 7.65 12.59 3.06
CA SER A 265 7.72 13.72 2.14
C SER A 265 7.19 13.30 0.76
N VAL A 266 6.48 14.20 0.09
CA VAL A 266 6.03 14.02 -1.31
C VAL A 266 7.00 14.64 -2.31
N GLU A 267 8.10 15.25 -1.87
CA GLU A 267 9.08 15.88 -2.76
C GLU A 267 10.07 14.82 -3.29
N PRO A 268 10.19 14.62 -4.62
CA PRO A 268 11.20 13.72 -5.18
C PRO A 268 12.63 14.13 -4.77
N GLY A 269 13.47 13.16 -4.42
CA GLY A 269 14.84 13.38 -3.95
C GLY A 269 14.97 13.69 -2.44
N ASN A 270 13.86 13.94 -1.74
CA ASN A 270 13.87 14.13 -0.29
C ASN A 270 14.16 12.80 0.44
N VAL A 271 14.99 12.83 1.50
CA VAL A 271 15.35 11.64 2.28
C VAL A 271 14.18 11.01 3.03
N LEU A 272 13.10 11.77 3.27
CA LEU A 272 11.86 11.27 3.86
C LEU A 272 10.80 10.90 2.82
N ASN A 273 11.11 11.00 1.53
CA ASN A 273 10.28 10.43 0.47
C ASN A 273 10.64 8.94 0.31
N PRO A 274 9.72 8.01 0.60
CA PRO A 274 10.02 6.58 0.54
C PRO A 274 10.41 6.09 -0.87
N PHE A 275 9.88 6.71 -1.92
CA PHE A 275 10.24 6.36 -3.30
C PHE A 275 11.66 6.78 -3.67
N THR A 276 12.14 7.92 -3.17
CA THR A 276 13.56 8.28 -3.27
C THR A 276 14.43 7.19 -2.64
N THR A 277 14.04 6.70 -1.46
CA THR A 277 14.76 5.62 -0.77
C THR A 277 14.73 4.33 -1.57
N ILE A 278 13.59 3.98 -2.17
CA ILE A 278 13.45 2.80 -3.03
C ILE A 278 14.44 2.87 -4.21
N LYS A 279 14.39 3.94 -4.99
CA LYS A 279 15.25 4.12 -6.18
C LYS A 279 16.75 4.12 -5.86
N GLN A 280 17.14 4.65 -4.70
CA GLN A 280 18.55 4.77 -4.33
C GLN A 280 19.16 3.49 -3.75
N ASN A 281 18.34 2.59 -3.19
CA ASN A 281 18.86 1.48 -2.37
C ASN A 281 18.47 0.09 -2.89
N PHE A 282 17.50 0.00 -3.81
CA PHE A 282 16.97 -1.27 -4.31
C PHE A 282 17.07 -1.37 -5.83
N ASN A 283 16.93 -2.59 -6.33
CA ASN A 283 17.00 -2.89 -7.76
C ASN A 283 15.91 -3.88 -8.17
N GLU A 284 15.82 -4.19 -9.46
CA GLU A 284 14.75 -5.02 -10.03
C GLU A 284 14.73 -6.48 -9.53
N ASP A 285 15.84 -6.99 -8.98
CA ASP A 285 15.90 -8.33 -8.39
C ASP A 285 15.29 -8.37 -6.98
N ASP A 286 15.09 -7.22 -6.32
CA ASP A 286 14.44 -7.14 -5.01
C ASP A 286 12.91 -7.24 -5.16
N LEU A 287 12.27 -7.87 -4.18
CA LEU A 287 10.82 -7.92 -4.07
C LEU A 287 10.35 -6.75 -3.19
N ILE A 288 9.74 -5.74 -3.80
CA ILE A 288 9.35 -4.50 -3.12
C ILE A 288 7.83 -4.41 -3.03
N ILE A 289 7.35 -4.36 -1.80
CA ILE A 289 5.94 -4.18 -1.46
C ILE A 289 5.75 -2.81 -0.83
N VAL A 290 4.76 -2.08 -1.29
CA VAL A 290 4.41 -0.76 -0.80
C VAL A 290 2.95 -0.76 -0.34
N LYS A 291 2.70 -0.22 0.85
CA LYS A 291 1.38 0.12 1.35
C LYS A 291 1.30 1.63 1.54
N LEU A 292 0.33 2.27 0.89
CA LEU A 292 0.00 3.68 1.02
C LEU A 292 -1.39 3.83 1.65
N ASP A 293 -1.40 4.38 2.87
CA ASP A 293 -2.59 4.52 3.70
C ASP A 293 -2.31 5.64 4.72
N ILE A 294 -2.15 6.85 4.21
CA ILE A 294 -1.97 8.04 5.04
C ILE A 294 -3.29 8.79 5.03
N ASP A 295 -3.83 9.15 6.20
CA ASP A 295 -5.14 9.81 6.36
C ASP A 295 -5.18 11.26 5.79
N THR A 296 -4.44 11.55 4.72
CA THR A 296 -4.27 12.85 4.08
C THR A 296 -4.29 12.69 2.54
N PRO A 297 -5.49 12.75 1.92
CA PRO A 297 -5.70 12.40 0.52
C PRO A 297 -4.78 13.09 -0.50
N HIS A 298 -4.52 14.39 -0.32
CA HIS A 298 -3.68 15.14 -1.27
C HIS A 298 -2.21 14.69 -1.25
N LEU A 299 -1.72 14.16 -0.11
CA LEU A 299 -0.37 13.59 -0.04
C LEU A 299 -0.33 12.20 -0.69
N GLU A 300 -1.37 11.39 -0.47
CA GLU A 300 -1.51 10.08 -1.13
C GLU A 300 -1.49 10.23 -2.64
N MET A 301 -2.32 11.13 -3.16
CA MET A 301 -2.41 11.35 -4.60
C MET A 301 -1.10 11.90 -5.18
N ALA A 302 -0.36 12.74 -4.44
CA ALA A 302 0.95 13.21 -4.87
C ALA A 302 2.00 12.07 -4.94
N LEU A 303 1.89 11.05 -4.09
CA LEU A 303 2.72 9.85 -4.12
C LEU A 303 2.30 8.89 -5.25
N VAL A 304 1.00 8.65 -5.41
CA VAL A 304 0.47 7.85 -6.53
C VAL A 304 0.89 8.46 -7.86
N GLN A 305 0.79 9.80 -8.00
CA GLN A 305 1.21 10.47 -9.22
C GLN A 305 2.70 10.29 -9.53
N GLN A 306 3.57 10.31 -8.51
CA GLN A 306 4.99 9.98 -8.70
C GLN A 306 5.20 8.57 -9.24
N LEU A 307 4.43 7.60 -8.75
CA LEU A 307 4.50 6.22 -9.26
C LEU A 307 4.05 6.13 -10.71
N LEU A 308 2.99 6.86 -11.09
CA LEU A 308 2.46 6.87 -12.45
C LEU A 308 3.37 7.59 -13.45
N ASP A 309 4.11 8.61 -13.00
CA ASP A 309 4.97 9.44 -13.86
C ASP A 309 6.42 8.92 -13.98
N ASP A 310 6.80 7.90 -13.21
CA ASP A 310 8.18 7.39 -13.12
C ASP A 310 8.23 5.88 -13.43
N ASP A 311 8.44 5.54 -14.70
CA ASP A 311 8.57 4.16 -15.20
C ASP A 311 9.63 3.34 -14.45
N GLU A 312 10.73 3.98 -14.03
CA GLU A 312 11.81 3.31 -13.29
C GLU A 312 11.32 2.92 -11.90
N LEU A 313 10.65 3.82 -11.19
CA LEU A 313 10.04 3.53 -9.90
C LEU A 313 8.96 2.45 -10.02
N ALA A 314 8.09 2.55 -11.03
CA ALA A 314 7.05 1.56 -11.29
C ALA A 314 7.62 0.16 -11.59
N GLY A 315 8.76 0.08 -12.29
CA GLY A 315 9.47 -1.18 -12.53
C GLY A 315 10.06 -1.81 -11.26
N LEU A 316 10.40 -1.01 -10.25
CA LEU A 316 10.95 -1.50 -8.99
C LEU A 316 9.88 -2.10 -8.06
N ILE A 317 8.65 -1.57 -8.05
CA ILE A 317 7.60 -2.00 -7.12
C ILE A 317 6.82 -3.19 -7.68
N ASP A 318 6.75 -4.28 -6.92
CA ASP A 318 6.04 -5.51 -7.30
C ASP A 318 4.58 -5.52 -6.85
N GLN A 319 4.30 -4.92 -5.69
CA GLN A 319 2.98 -4.87 -5.08
C GLN A 319 2.74 -3.49 -4.48
N PHE A 320 1.62 -2.87 -4.87
CA PHE A 320 1.23 -1.54 -4.40
C PHE A 320 -0.19 -1.59 -3.82
N TYR A 321 -0.30 -1.60 -2.50
CA TYR A 321 -1.59 -1.50 -1.81
C TYR A 321 -1.91 -0.05 -1.54
N PHE A 322 -3.08 0.40 -1.99
CA PHE A 322 -3.51 1.78 -1.84
C PHE A 322 -4.95 1.84 -1.35
N GLU A 323 -5.16 2.49 -0.21
CA GLU A 323 -6.49 2.86 0.28
C GLU A 323 -6.78 4.30 -0.12
N HIS A 324 -7.59 4.49 -1.16
CA HIS A 324 -7.95 5.85 -1.57
C HIS A 324 -8.89 6.49 -0.55
N HIS A 325 -8.37 7.45 0.21
CA HIS A 325 -9.16 8.31 1.07
C HIS A 325 -9.84 9.40 0.23
N VAL A 326 -11.17 9.37 0.16
CA VAL A 326 -11.98 10.40 -0.52
C VAL A 326 -12.52 11.40 0.50
N VAL A 327 -12.47 12.70 0.17
CA VAL A 327 -12.95 13.82 1.01
C VAL A 327 -14.41 14.14 0.72
#